data_AF-A0AAJ2Q3S9-F1
#
_entry.id   AF-A0AAJ2Q3S9-F1
#
_cell.length_a   1.000
_cell.length_b   1.000
_cell.length_c   1.000
_cell.angle_alpha   90.00
_cell.angle_beta   90.00
_cell.angle_gamma   90.00
#
_symmetry.space_group_name_H-M   'P 1'
#
loop_
_entity.id
_entity.type
_entity.pdbx_description
1 polymer ?
#
loop_
_entity_poly.entity_id
_entity_poly.type
_entity_poly.pdbx_seq_one_letter_code
_entity_poly.pdbx_strand_id
1 'polypeptide(L)'
;MSHLYARRRCAVLALLLLSLVLVPFSPLTARPAYAATAVPGDPLTGSGAVTRSVLTAADLTSGAATGTVTNDAFALPAAGAAPTHTFEGTLTLNGVATAGRFRTVKDTYHYAAAAALKHLPPVSIDLVQNGSHVIPAVRGLQITGSAYWNLIVGGGRAWNENGDGGRTRVSLPFALVERNANCVHNGLLTFLFDGSTISQVRYQITHETCEYFQFDMWGQVGAAYSRHTVTGGTDLKNAYAAEVAHRIPSKPISALSTDYPNAGIDTSAFGSGVTASALSTYGVSYGGVNYVGACRTRQGAYPYCNQMVLPSYSLAKTMFAGIVLMRLTQVYGSSVPSQLIRDWVGEANTSAWSGVTFQDTANMATGNYSSSAFEADESGSGMTAFFDAEAYGPKMTAALAFPHSAAPGTKWVYHSSDTFVLARAMQNYLVSKAGAGSDIYRWIRDQVLVPLHLSPDVLTTERTDNSAGGQPLGGYGLFYTQDDIAKVSRFLNADGGKIDGVQKLDPTMLADAMQQNPANRGLTTTADATGKTYQYQDGLWARQFTSVDNPVFTSPVYVPFMSGFGGITAAMLPNGATYYYFSDNDEFGWSAAAAQAYKLPATGGGG
;
A
#
# COMPACT_ATOMS: atom_id res chain seq x y z
N MET A 1 46.12 -70.74 -0.09
CA MET A 1 46.26 -71.65 -1.24
C MET A 1 44.90 -71.72 -1.92
N SER A 2 44.67 -70.92 -2.96
CA SER A 2 44.85 -71.31 -4.37
C SER A 2 43.61 -72.02 -4.92
N HIS A 3 42.89 -71.30 -5.79
CA HIS A 3 42.23 -71.73 -7.04
C HIS A 3 41.56 -73.12 -7.14
N LEU A 4 40.32 -73.21 -7.63
CA LEU A 4 39.99 -73.20 -9.07
C LEU A 4 38.49 -73.40 -9.36
N TYR A 5 38.06 -72.63 -10.36
CA TYR A 5 36.88 -72.66 -11.23
C TYR A 5 36.24 -74.02 -11.60
N ALA A 6 34.90 -74.06 -11.64
CA ALA A 6 34.07 -74.05 -12.87
C ALA A 6 32.80 -74.91 -12.75
N ARG A 7 31.61 -74.30 -12.95
CA ARG A 7 30.63 -74.65 -14.00
C ARG A 7 29.30 -73.90 -13.84
N ARG A 8 29.05 -73.03 -14.83
CA ARG A 8 27.79 -72.62 -15.47
C ARG A 8 26.48 -72.86 -14.71
N ARG A 9 25.78 -71.77 -14.37
CA ARG A 9 24.32 -71.70 -14.31
C ARG A 9 23.84 -70.48 -15.10
N CYS A 10 23.03 -70.73 -16.13
CA CYS A 10 22.24 -69.71 -16.83
C CYS A 10 21.08 -69.30 -15.92
N ALA A 11 20.96 -68.01 -15.63
CA ALA A 11 19.77 -67.41 -15.06
C ALA A 11 19.07 -66.61 -16.17
N VAL A 12 17.81 -66.91 -16.39
CA VAL A 12 16.90 -66.24 -17.30
C VAL A 12 16.59 -64.85 -16.74
N LEU A 13 17.08 -63.80 -17.41
CA LEU A 13 16.69 -62.41 -17.16
C LEU A 13 15.60 -62.05 -18.17
N ALA A 14 14.40 -61.74 -17.69
CA ALA A 14 13.30 -61.28 -18.54
C ALA A 14 13.55 -59.82 -18.96
N LEU A 15 13.76 -59.61 -20.26
CA LEU A 15 13.70 -58.30 -20.90
C LEU A 15 12.23 -57.86 -21.02
N LEU A 16 11.87 -56.76 -20.36
CA LEU A 16 10.72 -55.94 -20.74
C LEU A 16 11.23 -54.84 -21.67
N LEU A 17 10.81 -54.93 -22.93
CA LEU A 17 11.05 -53.96 -24.00
C LEU A 17 10.45 -52.60 -23.61
N LEU A 18 11.31 -51.62 -23.36
CA LEU A 18 10.93 -50.21 -23.27
C LEU A 18 10.87 -49.65 -24.69
N SER A 19 9.66 -49.45 -25.21
CA SER A 19 9.43 -48.71 -26.46
C SER A 19 9.80 -47.25 -26.27
N LEU A 20 10.99 -46.87 -26.77
CA LEU A 20 11.42 -45.48 -26.90
C LEU A 20 10.56 -44.78 -27.96
N VAL A 21 9.53 -44.05 -27.53
CA VAL A 21 8.88 -43.05 -28.39
C VAL A 21 9.82 -41.84 -28.44
N LEU A 22 10.57 -41.73 -29.54
CA LEU A 22 11.25 -40.50 -29.93
C LEU A 22 10.18 -39.44 -30.22
N VAL A 23 9.81 -38.65 -29.21
CA VAL A 23 9.12 -37.38 -29.43
C VAL A 23 10.15 -36.44 -30.06
N PRO A 24 9.94 -35.94 -31.28
CA PRO A 24 10.85 -34.94 -31.84
C PRO A 24 10.80 -33.71 -30.92
N PHE A 25 11.96 -33.33 -30.38
CA PHE A 25 12.15 -32.01 -29.78
C PHE A 25 11.79 -30.99 -30.86
N SER A 26 10.55 -30.50 -30.81
CA SER A 26 10.19 -29.29 -31.51
C SER A 26 11.04 -28.18 -30.90
N PRO A 27 11.79 -27.39 -31.69
CA PRO A 27 12.43 -26.21 -31.15
C PRO A 27 11.32 -25.40 -30.47
N LEU A 28 11.55 -24.95 -29.24
CA LEU A 28 10.74 -23.92 -28.60
C LEU A 28 10.60 -22.79 -29.62
N THR A 29 9.48 -22.74 -30.32
CA THR A 29 9.12 -21.63 -31.17
C THR A 29 9.07 -20.43 -30.24
N ALA A 30 10.05 -19.54 -30.35
CA ALA A 30 10.03 -18.25 -29.68
C ALA A 30 8.64 -17.65 -29.90
N ARG A 31 7.92 -17.36 -28.80
CA ARG A 31 6.68 -16.58 -28.91
C ARG A 31 7.03 -15.33 -29.73
N PRO A 32 6.23 -14.98 -30.76
CA PRO A 32 6.50 -13.76 -31.51
C PRO A 32 6.64 -12.60 -30.52
N ALA A 33 7.74 -11.86 -30.63
CA ALA A 33 7.96 -10.69 -29.81
C ALA A 33 6.82 -9.71 -30.07
N TYR A 34 5.89 -9.61 -29.12
CA TYR A 34 4.79 -8.66 -29.21
C TYR A 34 5.29 -7.29 -28.75
N ALA A 35 4.82 -6.23 -29.40
CA ALA A 35 5.28 -4.88 -29.11
C ALA A 35 4.74 -4.39 -27.75
N ALA A 36 5.48 -3.48 -27.11
CA ALA A 36 4.96 -2.76 -25.95
C ALA A 36 3.82 -1.84 -26.37
N THR A 37 2.74 -1.86 -25.60
CA THR A 37 1.58 -0.97 -25.74
C THR A 37 1.99 0.42 -25.29
N ALA A 38 1.62 1.45 -26.05
CA ALA A 38 1.90 2.84 -25.66
C ALA A 38 1.18 3.18 -24.36
N VAL A 39 1.86 3.93 -23.48
CA VAL A 39 1.25 4.44 -22.25
C VAL A 39 0.35 5.64 -22.60
N PRO A 40 -0.86 5.77 -22.02
CA PRO A 40 -1.73 6.92 -22.26
C PRO A 40 -1.01 8.26 -22.02
N GLY A 41 -1.07 9.16 -23.00
CA GLY A 41 -0.43 10.49 -22.96
C GLY A 41 0.93 10.58 -23.67
N ASP A 42 1.45 9.47 -24.19
CA ASP A 42 2.64 9.46 -25.06
C ASP A 42 2.28 9.40 -26.57
N PRO A 43 3.20 9.85 -27.46
CA PRO A 43 4.49 10.45 -27.15
C PRO A 43 4.36 11.92 -26.70
N LEU A 44 5.39 12.42 -26.01
CA LEU A 44 5.49 13.85 -25.68
C LEU A 44 5.61 14.69 -26.96
N THR A 45 4.95 15.85 -26.95
CA THR A 45 4.92 16.78 -28.10
C THR A 45 5.67 18.10 -27.86
N GLY A 46 6.32 18.24 -26.70
CA GLY A 46 7.07 19.45 -26.34
C GLY A 46 8.31 19.67 -27.20
N SER A 47 8.78 20.92 -27.25
CA SER A 47 9.92 21.35 -28.08
C SER A 47 11.29 21.17 -27.40
N GLY A 48 11.32 20.82 -26.12
CA GLY A 48 12.52 20.82 -25.28
C GLY A 48 12.95 22.21 -24.81
N ALA A 49 12.22 23.27 -25.17
CA ALA A 49 12.52 24.65 -24.76
C ALA A 49 12.11 24.91 -23.30
N VAL A 50 12.93 24.41 -22.38
CA VAL A 50 12.75 24.52 -20.92
C VAL A 50 13.85 25.39 -20.33
N THR A 51 13.46 26.38 -19.53
CA THR A 51 14.40 27.23 -18.79
C THR A 51 14.54 26.71 -17.36
N ARG A 52 15.73 26.23 -16.99
CA ARG A 52 16.04 25.78 -15.63
C ARG A 52 16.99 26.74 -14.91
N SER A 53 16.64 27.08 -13.67
CA SER A 53 17.53 27.79 -12.74
C SER A 53 18.17 26.87 -11.70
N VAL A 54 17.61 25.66 -11.52
CA VAL A 54 18.10 24.63 -10.61
C VAL A 54 18.03 23.27 -11.28
N LEU A 55 18.90 22.36 -10.84
CA LEU A 55 19.05 21.01 -11.43
C LEU A 55 19.35 21.07 -12.92
N THR A 56 20.10 22.09 -13.33
CA THR A 56 20.64 22.24 -14.68
C THR A 56 21.59 21.08 -15.00
N ALA A 57 21.95 20.95 -16.27
CA ALA A 57 22.96 19.96 -16.66
C ALA A 57 24.28 20.13 -15.90
N ALA A 58 24.72 21.36 -15.67
CA ALA A 58 25.92 21.66 -14.90
C ALA A 58 25.79 21.26 -13.42
N ASP A 59 24.61 21.49 -12.82
CA ASP A 59 24.35 21.07 -11.44
C ASP A 59 24.47 19.55 -11.29
N LEU A 60 23.91 18.78 -12.23
CA LEU A 60 23.90 17.32 -12.20
C LEU A 60 25.26 16.69 -12.59
N THR A 61 26.15 17.42 -13.26
CA THR A 61 27.49 16.91 -13.57
C THR A 61 28.50 17.24 -12.48
N SER A 62 28.53 18.50 -12.01
CA SER A 62 29.61 19.01 -11.16
C SER A 62 29.13 19.84 -9.97
N GLY A 63 27.82 20.02 -9.81
CA GLY A 63 27.24 20.77 -8.69
C GLY A 63 27.29 20.01 -7.36
N ALA A 64 26.68 20.63 -6.35
CA ALA A 64 26.53 20.07 -5.01
C ALA A 64 25.12 20.28 -4.46
N ALA A 65 24.71 19.40 -3.54
CA ALA A 65 23.43 19.50 -2.85
C ALA A 65 23.49 20.35 -1.59
N THR A 66 23.39 21.67 -1.78
CA THR A 66 23.41 22.67 -0.70
C THR A 66 22.08 22.76 0.07
N GLY A 67 20.97 22.33 -0.53
CA GLY A 67 19.62 22.36 0.06
C GLY A 67 18.61 21.54 -0.73
N THR A 68 17.38 21.48 -0.22
CA THR A 68 16.20 21.07 -1.00
C THR A 68 15.88 22.13 -2.05
N VAL A 69 15.20 21.73 -3.13
CA VAL A 69 14.68 22.64 -4.16
C VAL A 69 13.18 22.43 -4.35
N THR A 70 12.52 23.34 -5.05
CA THR A 70 11.10 23.18 -5.41
C THR A 70 10.88 21.89 -6.19
N ASN A 71 9.82 21.15 -5.86
CA ASN A 71 9.49 19.88 -6.49
C ASN A 71 9.28 19.98 -8.01
N ASP A 72 8.86 21.14 -8.53
CA ASP A 72 8.73 21.40 -9.97
C ASP A 72 10.04 21.16 -10.73
N ALA A 73 11.20 21.24 -10.07
CA ALA A 73 12.49 20.92 -10.67
C ALA A 73 12.64 19.43 -11.04
N PHE A 74 11.84 18.54 -10.44
CA PHE A 74 11.79 17.11 -10.74
C PHE A 74 10.62 16.74 -11.66
N ALA A 75 9.67 17.66 -11.88
CA ALA A 75 8.51 17.42 -12.71
C ALA A 75 8.89 17.36 -14.21
N LEU A 76 8.14 16.58 -14.98
CA LEU A 76 8.13 16.69 -16.43
C LEU A 76 7.51 18.05 -16.81
N PRO A 77 8.28 18.99 -17.40
CA PRO A 77 7.73 20.27 -17.83
C PRO A 77 6.83 20.09 -19.06
N ALA A 78 5.84 20.98 -19.22
CA ALA A 78 4.92 20.95 -20.37
C ALA A 78 5.64 21.04 -21.73
N ALA A 79 6.79 21.73 -21.79
CA ALA A 79 7.61 21.84 -23.00
C ALA A 79 8.65 20.73 -23.16
N GLY A 80 8.69 19.73 -22.27
CA GLY A 80 9.63 18.60 -22.38
C GLY A 80 9.44 17.82 -23.68
N ALA A 81 10.52 17.63 -24.44
CA ALA A 81 10.47 16.88 -25.69
C ALA A 81 10.48 15.37 -25.44
N ALA A 82 10.01 14.61 -26.43
CA ALA A 82 10.13 13.15 -26.42
C ALA A 82 11.59 12.73 -26.17
N PRO A 83 11.82 11.70 -25.32
CA PRO A 83 13.18 11.27 -25.00
C PRO A 83 13.89 10.73 -26.24
N THR A 84 15.13 11.16 -26.47
CA THR A 84 15.96 10.66 -27.59
C THR A 84 16.74 9.40 -27.22
N HIS A 85 16.90 9.12 -25.93
CA HIS A 85 17.54 7.92 -25.40
C HIS A 85 16.52 7.06 -24.64
N THR A 86 16.76 5.76 -24.61
CA THR A 86 15.93 4.78 -23.88
C THR A 86 16.76 4.14 -22.78
N PHE A 87 16.29 4.24 -21.54
CA PHE A 87 16.92 3.58 -20.40
C PHE A 87 16.47 2.11 -20.32
N GLU A 88 17.42 1.19 -20.35
CA GLU A 88 17.18 -0.22 -20.04
C GLU A 88 18.43 -0.83 -19.38
N GLY A 89 18.29 -1.21 -18.11
CA GLY A 89 19.36 -1.79 -17.31
C GLY A 89 19.32 -1.36 -15.85
N THR A 90 20.44 -1.53 -15.14
CA THR A 90 20.52 -1.24 -13.71
C THR A 90 21.00 0.18 -13.46
N LEU A 91 20.29 0.92 -12.61
CA LEU A 91 20.76 2.13 -11.94
C LEU A 91 21.24 1.78 -10.53
N THR A 92 22.51 2.05 -10.22
CA THR A 92 23.08 1.88 -8.88
C THR A 92 23.54 3.23 -8.33
N LEU A 93 23.11 3.59 -7.11
CA LEU A 93 23.55 4.80 -6.44
C LEU A 93 24.74 4.52 -5.52
N ASN A 94 25.80 5.32 -5.65
CA ASN A 94 27.06 5.13 -4.95
C ASN A 94 27.21 6.11 -3.79
N GLY A 95 27.80 5.66 -2.67
CA GLY A 95 28.09 6.52 -1.52
C GLY A 95 26.86 6.96 -0.71
N VAL A 96 25.71 6.34 -0.93
CA VAL A 96 24.44 6.69 -0.28
C VAL A 96 24.46 6.61 1.25
N ALA A 97 25.29 5.73 1.82
CA ALA A 97 25.41 5.52 3.27
C ALA A 97 26.12 6.65 4.04
N THR A 98 26.78 7.58 3.35
CA THR A 98 27.53 8.69 3.96
C THR A 98 27.24 10.04 3.31
N ALA A 99 26.82 10.05 2.05
CA ALA A 99 26.47 11.26 1.33
C ALA A 99 25.08 11.77 1.73
N GLY A 100 24.84 13.04 1.40
CA GLY A 100 23.58 13.72 1.69
C GLY A 100 23.62 14.59 2.94
N ARG A 101 22.48 15.20 3.20
CA ARG A 101 22.20 16.10 4.32
C ARG A 101 20.80 15.78 4.83
N PHE A 102 20.59 16.10 6.09
CA PHE A 102 19.38 15.76 6.81
C PHE A 102 18.99 16.92 7.71
N ARG A 103 17.71 17.22 7.77
CA ARG A 103 17.12 18.20 8.69
C ARG A 103 15.89 17.59 9.35
N THR A 104 15.96 17.38 10.66
CA THR A 104 14.81 16.98 11.45
C THR A 104 13.75 18.09 11.44
N VAL A 105 12.49 17.71 11.23
CA VAL A 105 11.30 18.56 11.39
C VAL A 105 10.58 18.18 12.69
N LYS A 106 10.35 16.88 12.92
CA LYS A 106 9.78 16.31 14.15
C LYS A 106 10.47 14.97 14.46
N ASP A 107 10.77 14.72 15.73
CA ASP A 107 11.42 13.49 16.18
C ASP A 107 11.03 13.19 17.63
N THR A 108 9.78 12.75 17.81
CA THR A 108 9.17 12.54 19.13
C THR A 108 9.95 11.55 20.00
N TYR A 109 10.60 10.58 19.37
CA TYR A 109 11.25 9.45 20.04
C TYR A 109 12.78 9.43 19.85
N HIS A 110 13.38 10.53 19.37
CA HIS A 110 14.82 10.70 19.21
C HIS A 110 15.51 9.72 18.24
N TYR A 111 14.80 9.29 17.18
CA TYR A 111 15.30 8.43 16.12
C TYR A 111 16.50 9.05 15.39
N ALA A 112 16.52 10.37 15.19
CA ALA A 112 17.61 11.06 14.50
C ALA A 112 18.95 11.02 15.26
N ALA A 113 19.02 10.43 16.46
CA ALA A 113 20.30 10.15 17.12
C ALA A 113 21.13 9.12 16.33
N ALA A 114 20.51 8.15 15.65
CA ALA A 114 21.24 7.16 14.87
C ALA A 114 21.68 7.74 13.52
N ALA A 115 22.99 7.80 13.27
CA ALA A 115 23.54 8.39 12.04
C ALA A 115 23.02 7.69 10.76
N ALA A 116 22.85 6.37 10.80
CA ALA A 116 22.40 5.59 9.64
C ALA A 116 20.97 5.91 9.18
N LEU A 117 20.09 6.45 10.06
CA LEU A 117 18.75 6.90 9.68
C LEU A 117 18.78 8.14 8.77
N LYS A 118 19.89 8.89 8.77
CA LYS A 118 20.04 10.15 8.02
C LYS A 118 20.49 9.96 6.57
N HIS A 119 20.55 8.71 6.11
CA HIS A 119 21.10 8.34 4.82
C HIS A 119 20.17 7.37 4.09
N LEU A 120 20.24 7.37 2.76
CA LEU A 120 19.48 6.42 1.94
C LEU A 120 20.03 4.99 2.15
N PRO A 121 19.17 3.96 2.08
CA PRO A 121 19.63 2.57 2.01
C PRO A 121 20.40 2.32 0.70
N PRO A 122 21.08 1.17 0.54
CA PRO A 122 21.60 0.75 -0.76
C PRO A 122 20.51 0.77 -1.83
N VAL A 123 20.80 1.38 -2.99
CA VAL A 123 19.86 1.46 -4.13
C VAL A 123 20.52 0.87 -5.36
N SER A 124 19.95 -0.21 -5.87
CA SER A 124 20.30 -0.82 -7.15
C SER A 124 19.03 -1.37 -7.79
N ILE A 125 18.58 -0.72 -8.86
CA ILE A 125 17.26 -0.98 -9.46
C ILE A 125 17.37 -1.20 -10.96
N ASP A 126 16.75 -2.27 -11.45
CA ASP A 126 16.55 -2.46 -12.88
C ASP A 126 15.38 -1.60 -13.35
N LEU A 127 15.58 -0.89 -14.46
CA LEU A 127 14.62 0.02 -15.06
C LEU A 127 14.42 -0.36 -16.52
N VAL A 128 13.18 -0.27 -16.99
CA VAL A 128 12.81 -0.31 -18.41
C VAL A 128 12.09 0.98 -18.77
N GLN A 129 12.18 1.42 -20.03
CA GLN A 129 11.47 2.60 -20.51
C GLN A 129 10.44 2.23 -21.60
N ASN A 130 9.24 2.83 -21.51
CA ASN A 130 8.18 2.78 -22.51
C ASN A 130 7.78 4.22 -22.88
N GLY A 131 8.22 4.70 -24.04
CA GLY A 131 8.05 6.11 -24.41
C GLY A 131 8.75 7.04 -23.41
N SER A 132 7.98 7.93 -22.78
CA SER A 132 8.43 8.83 -21.72
C SER A 132 8.28 8.27 -20.32
N HIS A 133 7.84 7.02 -20.14
CA HIS A 133 7.68 6.41 -18.81
C HIS A 133 8.86 5.50 -18.47
N VAL A 134 9.43 5.69 -17.28
CA VAL A 134 10.52 4.86 -16.74
C VAL A 134 9.94 3.99 -15.63
N ILE A 135 10.14 2.68 -15.73
CA ILE A 135 9.40 1.67 -14.97
C ILE A 135 10.41 0.79 -14.23
N PRO A 136 10.38 0.76 -12.90
CA PRO A 136 11.16 -0.21 -12.12
C PRO A 136 10.70 -1.64 -12.40
N ALA A 137 11.65 -2.56 -12.55
CA ALA A 137 11.37 -3.98 -12.74
C ALA A 137 10.70 -4.62 -11.52
N VAL A 138 11.00 -4.11 -10.33
CA VAL A 138 10.36 -4.47 -9.06
C VAL A 138 9.65 -3.24 -8.50
N ARG A 139 8.35 -3.36 -8.26
CA ARG A 139 7.51 -2.31 -7.64
C ARG A 139 6.84 -2.87 -6.38
N GLY A 140 6.43 -1.98 -5.47
CA GLY A 140 6.12 -2.31 -4.09
C GLY A 140 7.34 -2.38 -3.18
N LEU A 141 7.11 -2.80 -1.93
CA LEU A 141 8.09 -2.79 -0.84
C LEU A 141 9.29 -3.70 -1.14
N GLN A 142 10.48 -3.12 -1.12
CA GLN A 142 11.75 -3.81 -1.28
C GLN A 142 12.56 -3.80 0.01
N ILE A 143 12.99 -4.99 0.43
CA ILE A 143 13.91 -5.17 1.56
C ILE A 143 15.31 -4.84 1.08
N THR A 144 15.94 -3.84 1.70
CA THR A 144 17.23 -3.31 1.24
C THR A 144 18.43 -3.86 2.01
N GLY A 145 18.20 -4.58 3.12
CA GLY A 145 19.23 -4.95 4.09
C GLY A 145 19.68 -3.80 5.01
N SER A 146 19.13 -2.59 4.85
CA SER A 146 19.33 -1.49 5.79
C SER A 146 18.77 -1.82 7.17
N ALA A 147 19.43 -1.31 8.20
CA ALA A 147 18.96 -1.43 9.58
C ALA A 147 17.61 -0.72 9.83
N TYR A 148 17.24 0.25 8.99
CA TYR A 148 16.07 1.10 9.25
C TYR A 148 15.12 1.28 8.06
N TRP A 149 15.64 1.23 6.83
CA TRP A 149 14.89 1.67 5.65
C TRP A 149 14.67 0.57 4.64
N ASN A 150 13.42 0.23 4.37
CA ASN A 150 13.01 -0.41 3.14
C ASN A 150 12.72 0.65 2.06
N LEU A 151 12.57 0.23 0.81
CA LEU A 151 12.44 1.14 -0.33
C LEU A 151 11.24 0.77 -1.20
N ILE A 152 10.50 1.77 -1.64
CA ILE A 152 9.54 1.66 -2.74
C ILE A 152 10.01 2.60 -3.85
N VAL A 153 9.99 2.13 -5.10
CA VAL A 153 10.30 2.97 -6.27
C VAL A 153 9.13 2.93 -7.23
N GLY A 154 8.60 4.10 -7.55
CA GLY A 154 7.45 4.25 -8.44
C GLY A 154 7.84 4.49 -9.89
N GLY A 155 6.84 4.56 -10.77
CA GLY A 155 7.04 4.89 -12.18
C GLY A 155 7.44 6.36 -12.36
N GLY A 156 8.53 6.59 -13.08
CA GLY A 156 9.09 7.91 -13.38
C GLY A 156 8.81 8.38 -14.79
N ARG A 157 9.43 9.50 -15.17
CA ARG A 157 9.39 10.07 -16.51
C ARG A 157 10.78 10.30 -17.10
N ALA A 158 10.86 10.22 -18.43
CA ALA A 158 12.02 10.53 -19.25
C ALA A 158 11.66 11.56 -20.33
N TRP A 159 12.48 12.59 -20.53
CA TRP A 159 12.27 13.63 -21.53
C TRP A 159 13.58 14.31 -21.92
N ASN A 160 13.54 15.10 -22.99
CA ASN A 160 14.67 15.92 -23.42
C ASN A 160 14.41 17.41 -23.17
N GLU A 161 15.48 18.12 -22.84
CA GLU A 161 15.53 19.59 -22.78
C GLU A 161 16.74 20.10 -23.57
N ASN A 162 16.59 21.24 -24.23
CA ASN A 162 17.65 21.82 -25.07
C ASN A 162 18.90 22.16 -24.26
N GLY A 163 18.73 22.50 -22.98
CA GLY A 163 19.81 22.80 -22.05
C GLY A 163 20.59 21.59 -21.52
N ASP A 164 20.12 20.35 -21.78
CA ASP A 164 20.75 19.13 -21.24
C ASP A 164 21.88 18.57 -22.12
N GLY A 165 22.19 19.26 -23.23
CA GLY A 165 23.31 18.92 -24.10
C GLY A 165 23.12 17.60 -24.85
N GLY A 166 21.90 17.32 -25.31
CA GLY A 166 21.56 16.09 -26.04
C GLY A 166 21.34 14.85 -25.17
N ARG A 167 21.40 15.00 -23.85
CA ARG A 167 21.08 13.95 -22.88
C ARG A 167 19.58 13.92 -22.57
N THR A 168 19.08 12.73 -22.26
CA THR A 168 17.72 12.54 -21.75
C THR A 168 17.75 12.67 -20.23
N ARG A 169 16.80 13.42 -19.70
CA ARG A 169 16.57 13.57 -18.26
C ARG A 169 15.60 12.52 -17.79
N VAL A 170 15.91 11.90 -16.65
CA VAL A 170 15.01 10.98 -15.95
C VAL A 170 14.67 11.58 -14.60
N SER A 171 13.42 11.43 -14.16
CA SER A 171 13.02 11.61 -12.77
C SER A 171 12.15 10.45 -12.31
N LEU A 172 12.34 10.03 -11.06
CA LEU A 172 11.63 8.91 -10.44
C LEU A 172 11.14 9.31 -9.04
N PRO A 173 9.90 8.97 -8.67
CA PRO A 173 9.46 8.97 -7.29
C PRO A 173 10.01 7.73 -6.56
N PHE A 174 10.35 7.89 -5.29
CA PHE A 174 10.67 6.80 -4.39
C PHE A 174 10.14 7.10 -3.00
N ALA A 175 10.05 6.10 -2.14
CA ALA A 175 9.74 6.30 -0.74
C ALA A 175 10.63 5.45 0.16
N LEU A 176 11.12 6.05 1.24
CA LEU A 176 11.68 5.29 2.36
C LEU A 176 10.54 4.77 3.22
N VAL A 177 10.63 3.52 3.61
CA VAL A 177 9.68 2.89 4.52
C VAL A 177 10.43 2.47 5.78
N GLU A 178 10.01 2.99 6.91
CA GLU A 178 10.56 2.59 8.20
C GLU A 178 10.21 1.13 8.47
N ARG A 179 11.21 0.32 8.80
CA ARG A 179 10.98 -1.08 9.15
C ARG A 179 10.04 -1.21 10.34
N ASN A 180 9.04 -2.08 10.21
CA ASN A 180 8.18 -2.53 11.31
C ASN A 180 7.30 -1.42 11.94
N ALA A 181 7.18 -0.25 11.29
CA ALA A 181 6.37 0.86 11.77
C ALA A 181 5.44 1.46 10.70
N ASN A 182 5.52 0.99 9.44
CA ASN A 182 4.72 1.42 8.28
C ASN A 182 4.79 2.93 7.95
N CYS A 183 5.66 3.69 8.60
CA CYS A 183 5.94 5.10 8.33
C CYS A 183 6.62 5.28 6.96
N VAL A 184 6.18 6.29 6.18
CA VAL A 184 6.60 6.48 4.78
C VAL A 184 7.10 7.91 4.54
N HIS A 185 8.30 8.05 3.96
CA HIS A 185 8.89 9.32 3.55
C HIS A 185 9.06 9.40 2.04
N ASN A 186 8.28 10.26 1.38
CA ASN A 186 8.21 10.37 -0.07
C ASN A 186 9.32 11.28 -0.62
N GLY A 187 10.06 10.77 -1.59
CA GLY A 187 11.18 11.42 -2.24
C GLY A 187 11.10 11.44 -3.76
N LEU A 188 12.02 12.21 -4.34
CA LEU A 188 12.20 12.40 -5.78
C LEU A 188 13.69 12.31 -6.08
N LEU A 189 14.02 11.69 -7.21
CA LEU A 189 15.37 11.72 -7.76
C LEU A 189 15.37 12.14 -9.23
N THR A 190 16.49 12.66 -9.71
CA THR A 190 16.70 13.00 -11.13
C THR A 190 18.17 12.89 -11.55
N PHE A 191 18.38 12.55 -12.82
CA PHE A 191 19.69 12.47 -13.47
C PHE A 191 19.57 12.66 -14.99
N LEU A 192 20.71 12.82 -15.66
CA LEU A 192 20.84 12.85 -17.11
C LEU A 192 21.58 11.60 -17.61
N PHE A 193 21.25 11.12 -18.81
CA PHE A 193 21.97 10.03 -19.47
C PHE A 193 21.99 10.19 -21.01
N ASP A 194 22.99 9.62 -21.69
CA ASP A 194 23.14 9.60 -23.16
C ASP A 194 23.08 8.18 -23.77
N GLY A 195 22.54 7.22 -23.01
CA GLY A 195 22.51 5.80 -23.38
C GLY A 195 23.78 5.01 -23.03
N SER A 196 24.87 5.67 -22.66
CA SER A 196 26.12 5.03 -22.23
C SER A 196 26.68 5.58 -20.91
N THR A 197 26.51 6.88 -20.67
CA THR A 197 26.97 7.58 -19.47
C THR A 197 25.78 8.11 -18.67
N ILE A 198 26.00 8.30 -17.37
CA ILE A 198 25.04 8.87 -16.44
C ILE A 198 25.69 10.00 -15.65
N SER A 199 24.93 11.05 -15.36
CA SER A 199 25.36 12.13 -14.46
C SER A 199 25.38 11.68 -13.00
N GLN A 200 25.69 12.60 -12.07
CA GLN A 200 25.33 12.38 -10.68
C GLN A 200 23.80 12.38 -10.55
N VAL A 201 23.30 11.73 -9.50
CA VAL A 201 21.89 11.70 -9.15
C VAL A 201 21.64 12.71 -8.05
N ARG A 202 20.71 13.64 -8.30
CA ARG A 202 20.13 14.50 -7.25
C ARG A 202 18.92 13.80 -6.65
N TYR A 203 18.79 13.81 -5.33
CA TYR A 203 17.57 13.37 -4.66
C TYR A 203 17.15 14.32 -3.54
N GLN A 204 15.86 14.29 -3.20
CA GLN A 204 15.32 14.87 -1.97
C GLN A 204 14.10 14.12 -1.45
N ILE A 205 13.89 14.18 -0.14
CA ILE A 205 12.71 13.75 0.62
C ILE A 205 12.24 15.00 1.36
N THR A 206 10.98 15.39 1.14
CA THR A 206 10.43 16.67 1.66
C THR A 206 9.01 16.55 2.17
N HIS A 207 8.57 15.32 2.36
CA HIS A 207 7.23 14.95 2.75
C HIS A 207 7.24 13.55 3.35
N GLU A 208 6.37 13.33 4.32
CA GLU A 208 6.09 12.04 4.90
C GLU A 208 4.61 11.91 5.21
N THR A 209 4.17 10.68 5.43
CA THR A 209 2.95 10.40 6.17
C THR A 209 3.38 9.64 7.40
N CYS A 210 3.84 10.38 8.41
CA CYS A 210 4.42 9.82 9.61
C CYS A 210 4.35 10.79 10.77
N GLU A 211 3.58 10.43 11.79
CA GLU A 211 3.24 11.39 12.84
C GLU A 211 4.43 11.74 13.73
N TYR A 212 5.29 10.77 14.06
CA TYR A 212 6.33 10.95 15.08
C TYR A 212 7.72 11.29 14.51
N PHE A 213 7.96 11.03 13.22
CA PHE A 213 9.28 11.21 12.61
C PHE A 213 9.19 11.87 11.23
N GLN A 214 9.49 13.16 11.18
CA GLN A 214 9.38 14.02 10.00
C GLN A 214 10.73 14.68 9.72
N PHE A 215 11.15 14.71 8.45
CA PHE A 215 12.45 15.27 8.08
C PHE A 215 12.55 15.68 6.62
N ASP A 216 13.53 16.54 6.33
CA ASP A 216 14.05 16.69 4.98
C ASP A 216 15.37 15.93 4.85
N MET A 217 15.52 15.21 3.74
CA MET A 217 16.78 14.58 3.36
C MET A 217 17.08 14.97 1.92
N TRP A 218 18.32 15.36 1.60
CA TRP A 218 18.70 15.69 0.23
C TRP A 218 20.16 15.37 -0.02
N GLY A 219 20.49 15.07 -1.27
CA GLY A 219 21.86 14.72 -1.60
C GLY A 219 22.12 14.70 -3.09
N GLN A 220 23.40 14.70 -3.41
CA GLN A 220 23.91 14.48 -4.76
C GLN A 220 24.96 13.39 -4.66
N VAL A 221 24.73 12.30 -5.39
CA VAL A 221 25.51 11.07 -5.29
C VAL A 221 25.98 10.61 -6.66
N GLY A 222 27.14 9.96 -6.70
CA GLY A 222 27.57 9.27 -7.92
C GLY A 222 26.61 8.13 -8.26
N ALA A 223 26.51 7.78 -9.54
CA ALA A 223 25.70 6.67 -9.99
C ALA A 223 26.43 5.86 -11.05
N ALA A 224 26.05 4.59 -11.18
CA ALA A 224 26.47 3.72 -12.27
C ALA A 224 25.24 3.29 -13.07
N TYR A 225 25.39 3.26 -14.39
CA TYR A 225 24.42 2.70 -15.31
C TYR A 225 25.00 1.45 -15.96
N SER A 226 24.40 0.29 -15.66
CA SER A 226 24.77 -0.99 -16.27
C SER A 226 23.71 -1.41 -17.29
N ARG A 227 23.96 -1.07 -18.56
CA ARG A 227 23.04 -1.38 -19.66
C ARG A 227 22.97 -2.89 -19.89
N HIS A 228 21.77 -3.44 -19.85
CA HIS A 228 21.48 -4.83 -20.21
C HIS A 228 19.99 -4.99 -20.52
N THR A 229 19.60 -6.09 -21.16
CA THR A 229 18.18 -6.40 -21.37
C THR A 229 17.57 -6.90 -20.07
N VAL A 230 16.56 -6.18 -19.58
CA VAL A 230 15.87 -6.56 -18.34
C VAL A 230 14.93 -7.73 -18.63
N THR A 231 15.01 -8.78 -17.83
CA THR A 231 14.16 -9.97 -17.99
C THR A 231 12.68 -9.58 -17.89
N GLY A 232 11.87 -10.01 -18.87
CA GLY A 232 10.45 -9.66 -18.91
C GLY A 232 10.15 -8.20 -19.26
N GLY A 233 11.12 -7.45 -19.82
CA GLY A 233 10.99 -6.01 -20.08
C GLY A 233 9.72 -5.62 -20.86
N THR A 234 9.33 -6.37 -21.88
CA THR A 234 8.07 -6.12 -22.61
C THR A 234 6.84 -6.30 -21.73
N ASP A 235 6.80 -7.34 -20.90
CA ASP A 235 5.68 -7.62 -20.00
C ASP A 235 5.55 -6.50 -18.94
N LEU A 236 6.68 -6.02 -18.41
CA LEU A 236 6.73 -4.88 -17.48
C LEU A 236 6.15 -3.61 -18.11
N LYS A 237 6.53 -3.30 -19.36
CA LYS A 237 6.03 -2.14 -20.11
C LYS A 237 4.52 -2.23 -20.35
N ASN A 238 4.01 -3.41 -20.69
CA ASN A 238 2.59 -3.64 -20.92
C ASN A 238 1.76 -3.63 -19.63
N ALA A 239 2.28 -4.22 -18.54
CA ALA A 239 1.62 -4.18 -17.24
C ALA A 239 1.49 -2.74 -16.73
N TYR A 240 2.52 -1.91 -16.92
CA TYR A 240 2.46 -0.49 -16.57
C TYR A 240 1.48 0.29 -17.44
N ALA A 241 1.46 0.06 -18.76
CA ALA A 241 0.49 0.71 -19.66
C ALA A 241 -0.96 0.34 -19.27
N ALA A 242 -1.21 -0.92 -18.93
CA ALA A 242 -2.50 -1.39 -18.44
C ALA A 242 -2.88 -0.74 -17.11
N GLU A 243 -1.96 -0.69 -16.13
CA GLU A 243 -2.20 0.00 -14.87
C GLU A 243 -2.62 1.46 -15.09
N VAL A 244 -1.86 2.22 -15.89
CA VAL A 244 -2.17 3.63 -16.17
C VAL A 244 -3.54 3.76 -16.84
N ALA A 245 -3.89 2.86 -17.77
CA ALA A 245 -5.19 2.86 -18.44
C ALA A 245 -6.36 2.50 -17.50
N HIS A 246 -6.10 1.70 -16.45
CA HIS A 246 -7.09 1.29 -15.46
C HIS A 246 -7.20 2.23 -14.25
N ARG A 247 -6.47 3.34 -14.20
CA ARG A 247 -6.64 4.36 -13.14
C ARG A 247 -8.02 5.00 -13.26
N ILE A 248 -8.66 5.24 -12.12
CA ILE A 248 -9.92 5.99 -12.06
C ILE A 248 -9.67 7.39 -12.62
N PRO A 249 -10.49 7.88 -13.57
CA PRO A 249 -10.40 9.25 -14.05
C PRO A 249 -10.43 10.23 -12.88
N SER A 250 -9.46 11.15 -12.85
CA SER A 250 -9.36 12.14 -11.78
C SER A 250 -9.66 13.55 -12.26
N LYS A 251 -10.22 14.36 -11.36
CA LYS A 251 -10.45 15.79 -11.54
C LYS A 251 -10.01 16.54 -10.28
N PRO A 252 -9.69 17.83 -10.34
CA PRO A 252 -9.50 18.64 -9.13
C PRO A 252 -10.76 18.62 -8.25
N ILE A 253 -10.60 18.67 -6.93
CA ILE A 253 -11.73 18.68 -5.98
C ILE A 253 -12.75 19.78 -6.27
N SER A 254 -12.31 20.92 -6.79
CA SER A 254 -13.16 22.04 -7.20
C SER A 254 -14.11 21.71 -8.35
N ALA A 255 -13.82 20.70 -9.17
CA ALA A 255 -14.69 20.28 -10.26
C ALA A 255 -15.99 19.62 -9.75
N LEU A 256 -16.03 19.16 -8.50
CA LEU A 256 -17.20 18.48 -7.93
C LEU A 256 -18.44 19.40 -7.92
N SER A 257 -18.27 20.70 -7.66
CA SER A 257 -19.38 21.68 -7.71
C SER A 257 -19.81 22.02 -9.14
N THR A 258 -18.93 21.84 -10.12
CA THR A 258 -19.24 22.04 -11.55
C THR A 258 -19.97 20.83 -12.13
N ASP A 259 -19.54 19.63 -11.76
CA ASP A 259 -20.17 18.38 -12.21
C ASP A 259 -21.52 18.13 -11.52
N TYR A 260 -21.71 18.62 -10.28
CA TYR A 260 -22.95 18.48 -9.50
C TYR A 260 -23.48 19.83 -8.99
N PRO A 261 -23.87 20.76 -9.89
CA PRO A 261 -24.23 22.13 -9.53
C PRO A 261 -25.47 22.23 -8.64
N ASN A 262 -26.39 21.26 -8.74
CA ASN A 262 -27.63 21.22 -7.96
C ASN A 262 -27.44 20.66 -6.55
N ALA A 263 -26.29 20.06 -6.24
CA ALA A 263 -26.03 19.47 -4.92
C ALA A 263 -25.63 20.53 -3.88
N GLY A 264 -25.30 21.77 -4.28
CA GLY A 264 -24.93 22.84 -3.34
C GLY A 264 -23.71 22.48 -2.49
N ILE A 265 -22.72 21.85 -3.12
CA ILE A 265 -21.50 21.36 -2.48
C ILE A 265 -20.54 22.53 -2.26
N ASP A 266 -20.11 22.70 -1.01
CA ASP A 266 -18.99 23.56 -0.66
C ASP A 266 -17.69 22.74 -0.68
N THR A 267 -16.88 22.92 -1.72
CA THR A 267 -15.63 22.16 -1.88
C THR A 267 -14.55 22.56 -0.87
N SER A 268 -14.70 23.68 -0.15
CA SER A 268 -13.73 24.11 0.87
C SER A 268 -13.79 23.25 2.15
N ALA A 269 -14.87 22.50 2.36
CA ALA A 269 -15.02 21.59 3.50
C ALA A 269 -14.16 20.32 3.38
N PHE A 270 -13.72 19.96 2.18
CA PHE A 270 -12.84 18.80 1.97
C PHE A 270 -11.41 19.16 2.41
N GLY A 271 -10.87 18.41 3.36
CA GLY A 271 -9.59 18.69 4.01
C GLY A 271 -9.65 19.73 5.13
N SER A 272 -10.80 20.37 5.41
CA SER A 272 -10.88 21.49 6.36
C SER A 272 -10.78 21.10 7.83
N GLY A 273 -10.99 19.83 8.16
CA GLY A 273 -10.89 19.31 9.53
C GLY A 273 -9.47 18.88 9.92
N VAL A 274 -8.50 19.12 9.03
CA VAL A 274 -7.09 18.78 9.21
C VAL A 274 -6.23 19.98 8.80
N THR A 275 -5.14 20.19 9.52
CA THR A 275 -4.16 21.24 9.26
C THR A 275 -3.57 21.05 7.87
N ALA A 276 -3.73 22.05 7.00
CA ALA A 276 -3.43 21.94 5.58
C ALA A 276 -1.97 21.59 5.25
N SER A 277 -1.02 21.89 6.14
CA SER A 277 0.39 21.55 5.96
C SER A 277 0.75 20.10 6.33
N ALA A 278 -0.13 19.40 7.06
CA ALA A 278 0.01 18.00 7.44
C ALA A 278 -0.68 17.05 6.45
N LEU A 279 -1.56 17.57 5.59
CA LEU A 279 -2.24 16.76 4.57
C LEU A 279 -1.25 16.30 3.49
N SER A 280 -0.99 15.01 3.47
CA SER A 280 -0.35 14.33 2.34
C SER A 280 -1.28 14.33 1.14
N THR A 281 -2.54 13.97 1.36
CA THR A 281 -3.55 13.96 0.31
C THR A 281 -4.99 13.90 0.85
N TYR A 282 -5.96 14.29 0.02
CA TYR A 282 -7.39 14.05 0.27
C TYR A 282 -8.15 13.98 -1.06
N GLY A 283 -9.35 13.38 -1.03
CA GLY A 283 -10.21 13.29 -2.20
C GLY A 283 -11.61 12.76 -1.92
N VAL A 284 -12.45 12.82 -2.95
CA VAL A 284 -13.80 12.24 -2.98
C VAL A 284 -13.92 11.33 -4.20
N SER A 285 -14.11 10.03 -3.97
CA SER A 285 -14.45 9.07 -5.02
C SER A 285 -15.96 8.98 -5.15
N TYR A 286 -16.51 9.33 -6.31
CA TYR A 286 -17.95 9.30 -6.57
C TYR A 286 -18.25 9.22 -8.07
N GLY A 287 -19.25 8.41 -8.45
CA GLY A 287 -19.72 8.35 -9.84
C GLY A 287 -18.66 7.90 -10.86
N GLY A 288 -17.67 7.10 -10.42
CA GLY A 288 -16.56 6.65 -11.28
C GLY A 288 -15.47 7.71 -11.53
N VAL A 289 -15.48 8.82 -10.80
CA VAL A 289 -14.44 9.86 -10.84
C VAL A 289 -13.82 10.02 -9.45
N ASN A 290 -12.51 10.18 -9.40
CA ASN A 290 -11.79 10.55 -8.17
C ASN A 290 -11.48 12.06 -8.16
N TYR A 291 -12.20 12.83 -7.36
CA TYR A 291 -12.02 14.26 -7.20
C TYR A 291 -10.94 14.53 -6.15
N VAL A 292 -9.78 14.99 -6.56
CA VAL A 292 -8.58 15.02 -5.70
C VAL A 292 -8.14 16.43 -5.34
N GLY A 293 -7.69 16.58 -4.09
CA GLY A 293 -6.87 17.72 -3.67
C GLY A 293 -5.44 17.60 -4.18
N ALA A 294 -4.66 18.68 -4.03
CA ALA A 294 -3.23 18.64 -4.35
C ALA A 294 -2.45 17.86 -3.28
N CYS A 295 -1.49 17.02 -3.70
CA CYS A 295 -0.50 16.43 -2.80
C CYS A 295 0.57 17.48 -2.48
N ARG A 296 0.48 18.14 -1.32
CA ARG A 296 1.39 19.24 -0.95
C ARG A 296 2.59 18.71 -0.17
N THR A 297 3.76 19.29 -0.42
CA THR A 297 4.97 19.07 0.38
C THR A 297 5.55 20.40 0.84
N ARG A 298 6.59 20.35 1.69
CA ARG A 298 7.38 21.53 2.08
C ARG A 298 8.05 22.25 0.89
N GLN A 299 8.09 21.63 -0.28
CA GLN A 299 8.69 22.16 -1.51
C GLN A 299 7.70 22.27 -2.68
N GLY A 300 6.41 22.45 -2.38
CA GLY A 300 5.36 22.62 -3.38
C GLY A 300 4.62 21.32 -3.68
N ALA A 301 3.90 21.26 -4.81
CA ALA A 301 3.14 20.07 -5.17
C ALA A 301 4.07 18.88 -5.45
N TYR A 302 3.69 17.69 -5.02
CA TYR A 302 4.41 16.47 -5.38
C TYR A 302 4.12 16.12 -6.85
N PRO A 303 5.13 16.04 -7.75
CA PRO A 303 4.89 15.93 -9.19
C PRO A 303 4.25 14.60 -9.60
N TYR A 304 4.41 13.59 -8.76
CA TYR A 304 3.87 12.25 -8.95
C TYR A 304 2.73 11.97 -7.96
N CYS A 305 1.83 12.93 -7.75
CA CYS A 305 0.75 12.85 -6.75
C CYS A 305 -0.10 11.56 -6.87
N ASN A 306 -0.37 11.08 -8.08
CA ASN A 306 -1.08 9.83 -8.34
C ASN A 306 -0.27 8.55 -8.01
N GLN A 307 1.01 8.69 -7.70
CA GLN A 307 1.94 7.63 -7.29
C GLN A 307 2.60 7.96 -5.93
N MET A 308 2.11 8.96 -5.21
CA MET A 308 2.55 9.21 -3.84
C MET A 308 2.21 7.99 -3.00
N VAL A 309 3.19 7.45 -2.30
CA VAL A 309 3.02 6.28 -1.45
C VAL A 309 2.39 6.73 -0.14
N LEU A 310 1.27 6.13 0.21
CA LEU A 310 0.49 6.39 1.41
C LEU A 310 0.51 5.13 2.29
N PRO A 311 0.95 5.23 3.55
CA PRO A 311 0.95 4.09 4.45
C PRO A 311 -0.45 3.74 4.89
N SER A 312 -0.70 2.45 5.15
CA SER A 312 -2.02 2.05 5.63
C SER A 312 -2.25 2.37 7.09
N TYR A 313 -1.22 2.16 7.92
CA TYR A 313 -1.43 1.92 9.34
C TYR A 313 -2.65 0.99 9.53
N SER A 314 -3.59 1.37 10.39
CA SER A 314 -4.75 0.57 10.74
C SER A 314 -5.80 0.38 9.62
N LEU A 315 -5.70 1.06 8.46
CA LEU A 315 -6.55 0.73 7.30
C LEU A 315 -6.38 -0.75 6.89
N ALA A 316 -5.20 -1.33 7.12
CA ALA A 316 -4.91 -2.73 6.83
C ALA A 316 -5.83 -3.71 7.57
N LYS A 317 -6.38 -3.34 8.74
CA LYS A 317 -7.34 -4.18 9.47
C LYS A 317 -8.57 -4.50 8.63
N THR A 318 -9.09 -3.52 7.90
CA THR A 318 -10.14 -3.75 6.89
C THR A 318 -9.53 -4.34 5.61
N MET A 319 -8.52 -3.67 5.07
CA MET A 319 -8.01 -3.86 3.71
C MET A 319 -7.29 -5.18 3.48
N PHE A 320 -6.85 -5.82 4.55
CA PHE A 320 -6.24 -7.13 4.52
C PHE A 320 -6.98 -8.11 5.40
N ALA A 321 -6.99 -7.95 6.73
CA ALA A 321 -7.57 -8.98 7.60
C ALA A 321 -9.09 -9.15 7.40
N GLY A 322 -9.86 -8.06 7.36
CA GLY A 322 -11.31 -8.08 7.11
C GLY A 322 -11.67 -8.64 5.74
N ILE A 323 -11.04 -8.13 4.67
CA ILE A 323 -11.21 -8.64 3.30
C ILE A 323 -10.87 -10.14 3.20
N VAL A 324 -9.79 -10.58 3.85
CA VAL A 324 -9.42 -12.00 3.88
C VAL A 324 -10.47 -12.84 4.60
N LEU A 325 -10.95 -12.41 5.76
CA LEU A 325 -11.99 -13.13 6.49
C LEU A 325 -13.24 -13.29 5.63
N MET A 326 -13.74 -12.19 5.05
CA MET A 326 -14.90 -12.22 4.16
C MET A 326 -14.66 -13.08 2.91
N ARG A 327 -13.45 -13.05 2.34
CA ARG A 327 -13.10 -13.88 1.17
C ARG A 327 -13.01 -15.35 1.53
N LEU A 328 -12.43 -15.71 2.68
CA LEU A 328 -12.40 -17.09 3.16
C LEU A 328 -13.82 -17.61 3.41
N THR A 329 -14.68 -16.81 4.04
CA THR A 329 -16.11 -17.15 4.23
C THR A 329 -16.81 -17.36 2.89
N GLN A 330 -16.60 -16.48 1.91
CA GLN A 330 -17.18 -16.62 0.57
C GLN A 330 -16.72 -17.89 -0.16
N VAL A 331 -15.48 -18.34 0.06
CA VAL A 331 -14.89 -19.47 -0.66
C VAL A 331 -15.12 -20.81 0.05
N TYR A 332 -15.04 -20.82 1.39
CA TYR A 332 -15.03 -22.04 2.20
C TYR A 332 -16.27 -22.20 3.10
N GLY A 333 -17.18 -21.23 3.10
CA GLY A 333 -18.49 -21.30 3.74
C GLY A 333 -18.63 -20.50 5.04
N SER A 334 -19.88 -20.37 5.49
CA SER A 334 -20.29 -19.52 6.62
C SER A 334 -19.77 -19.96 7.99
N SER A 335 -19.12 -21.12 8.10
CA SER A 335 -18.49 -21.59 9.35
C SER A 335 -17.07 -21.05 9.56
N VAL A 336 -16.52 -20.28 8.62
CA VAL A 336 -15.16 -19.70 8.75
C VAL A 336 -15.07 -18.72 9.92
N PRO A 337 -16.00 -17.76 10.11
CA PRO A 337 -15.87 -16.80 11.21
C PRO A 337 -15.95 -17.45 12.60
N SER A 338 -16.58 -18.61 12.72
CA SER A 338 -16.71 -19.35 13.99
C SER A 338 -15.53 -20.28 14.30
N GLN A 339 -14.48 -20.31 13.47
CA GLN A 339 -13.29 -21.10 13.78
C GLN A 339 -12.58 -20.53 15.02
N LEU A 340 -12.06 -21.40 15.89
CA LEU A 340 -11.34 -21.00 17.10
C LEU A 340 -9.88 -20.67 16.80
N ILE A 341 -9.36 -19.57 17.36
CA ILE A 341 -7.97 -19.15 17.16
C ILE A 341 -6.97 -20.26 17.57
N ARG A 342 -7.19 -20.89 18.72
CA ARG A 342 -6.30 -21.94 19.27
C ARG A 342 -6.15 -23.17 18.36
N ASP A 343 -7.15 -23.45 17.52
CA ASP A 343 -7.13 -24.61 16.63
C ASP A 343 -6.21 -24.35 15.42
N TRP A 344 -5.88 -23.08 15.17
CA TRP A 344 -5.07 -22.63 14.05
C TRP A 344 -3.77 -21.96 14.47
N VAL A 345 -3.60 -21.60 15.74
CA VAL A 345 -2.37 -21.01 16.31
C VAL A 345 -2.01 -21.76 17.59
N GLY A 346 -1.00 -22.63 17.52
CA GLY A 346 -0.63 -23.50 18.64
C GLY A 346 -0.14 -22.71 19.86
N GLU A 347 0.50 -21.56 19.63
CA GLU A 347 0.94 -20.62 20.67
C GLU A 347 -0.25 -20.03 21.45
N ALA A 348 -1.44 -19.98 20.85
CA ALA A 348 -2.68 -19.53 21.48
C ALA A 348 -3.43 -20.65 22.20
N ASN A 349 -2.85 -21.85 22.37
CA ASN A 349 -3.44 -22.92 23.17
C ASN A 349 -3.31 -22.64 24.68
N THR A 350 -4.02 -21.61 25.15
CA THR A 350 -4.06 -21.15 26.54
C THR A 350 -5.51 -21.03 27.01
N SER A 351 -5.72 -20.90 28.32
CA SER A 351 -7.07 -20.69 28.87
C SER A 351 -7.70 -19.39 28.35
N ALA A 352 -6.91 -18.32 28.20
CA ALA A 352 -7.36 -17.00 27.74
C ALA A 352 -7.91 -17.00 26.31
N TRP A 353 -7.40 -17.87 25.44
CA TRP A 353 -7.80 -17.95 24.03
C TRP A 353 -8.72 -19.14 23.72
N SER A 354 -9.13 -19.88 24.75
CA SER A 354 -9.78 -21.18 24.61
C SER A 354 -11.12 -21.16 23.85
N GLY A 355 -11.84 -20.03 23.87
CA GLY A 355 -13.14 -19.84 23.21
C GLY A 355 -13.18 -18.68 22.21
N VAL A 356 -12.02 -18.09 21.86
CA VAL A 356 -11.97 -16.92 20.97
C VAL A 356 -12.05 -17.38 19.51
N THR A 357 -12.99 -16.82 18.76
CA THR A 357 -13.18 -17.11 17.33
C THR A 357 -12.45 -16.13 16.40
N PHE A 358 -12.43 -16.44 15.11
CA PHE A 358 -11.96 -15.49 14.08
C PHE A 358 -12.80 -14.22 14.09
N GLN A 359 -14.12 -14.35 14.20
CA GLN A 359 -15.05 -13.23 14.25
C GLN A 359 -14.84 -12.34 15.48
N ASP A 360 -14.65 -12.93 16.66
CA ASP A 360 -14.39 -12.18 17.89
C ASP A 360 -13.10 -11.36 17.77
N THR A 361 -12.07 -11.96 17.17
CA THR A 361 -10.78 -11.31 16.95
C THR A 361 -10.89 -10.19 15.91
N ALA A 362 -11.64 -10.39 14.82
CA ALA A 362 -11.89 -9.37 13.80
C ALA A 362 -12.72 -8.18 14.34
N ASN A 363 -13.54 -8.42 15.36
CA ASN A 363 -14.38 -7.42 16.01
C ASN A 363 -13.69 -6.73 17.20
N MET A 364 -12.39 -6.98 17.44
CA MET A 364 -11.67 -6.44 18.60
C MET A 364 -12.34 -6.81 19.92
N ALA A 365 -12.82 -8.06 20.02
CA ALA A 365 -13.65 -8.54 21.12
C ALA A 365 -13.19 -9.89 21.63
N THR A 366 -11.87 -10.11 21.69
CA THR A 366 -11.29 -11.36 22.19
C THR A 366 -11.63 -11.64 23.66
N GLY A 367 -11.96 -10.60 24.43
CA GLY A 367 -12.14 -10.69 25.88
C GLY A 367 -10.83 -10.67 26.67
N ASN A 368 -9.70 -10.51 25.98
CA ASN A 368 -8.37 -10.43 26.57
C ASN A 368 -7.91 -8.98 26.59
N TYR A 369 -7.79 -8.36 27.76
CA TYR A 369 -7.38 -6.96 27.89
C TYR A 369 -6.96 -6.62 29.32
N SER A 370 -6.11 -5.60 29.47
CA SER A 370 -5.77 -5.01 30.78
C SER A 370 -6.67 -3.82 31.11
N SER A 371 -7.06 -3.04 30.09
CA SER A 371 -7.99 -1.92 30.21
C SER A 371 -9.01 -1.95 29.08
N SER A 372 -10.26 -1.64 29.41
CA SER A 372 -11.33 -1.51 28.41
C SER A 372 -11.66 -0.05 28.07
N ALA A 373 -10.88 0.90 28.60
CA ALA A 373 -10.97 2.29 28.20
C ALA A 373 -10.56 2.45 26.73
N PHE A 374 -11.13 3.46 26.05
CA PHE A 374 -10.93 3.69 24.63
C PHE A 374 -9.43 3.76 24.29
N GLU A 375 -8.97 2.77 23.50
CA GLU A 375 -7.59 2.64 23.00
C GLU A 375 -6.48 2.67 24.08
N ALA A 376 -6.84 2.44 25.35
CA ALA A 376 -5.89 2.52 26.47
C ALA A 376 -4.82 1.42 26.40
N ASP A 377 -5.20 0.20 26.01
CA ASP A 377 -4.24 -0.88 25.81
C ASP A 377 -3.42 -0.70 24.52
N GLU A 378 -4.03 -0.16 23.45
CA GLU A 378 -3.32 0.16 22.19
C GLU A 378 -2.16 1.14 22.43
N SER A 379 -2.40 2.12 23.31
CA SER A 379 -1.40 3.10 23.73
C SER A 379 -0.52 2.62 24.89
N GLY A 380 -0.72 1.39 25.36
CA GLY A 380 -0.07 0.82 26.54
C GLY A 380 1.24 0.09 26.24
N SER A 381 1.98 -0.23 27.30
CA SER A 381 3.30 -0.89 27.20
C SER A 381 3.24 -2.30 26.57
N GLY A 382 2.12 -3.02 26.72
CA GLY A 382 1.92 -4.31 26.05
C GLY A 382 1.95 -4.17 24.54
N MET A 383 1.27 -3.15 24.00
CA MET A 383 1.31 -2.87 22.57
C MET A 383 2.62 -2.24 22.12
N THR A 384 3.29 -1.42 22.94
CA THR A 384 4.66 -0.99 22.66
C THR A 384 5.58 -2.19 22.44
N ALA A 385 5.53 -3.21 23.30
CA ALA A 385 6.33 -4.42 23.14
C ALA A 385 6.00 -5.19 21.84
N PHE A 386 4.73 -5.20 21.42
CA PHE A 386 4.31 -5.80 20.15
C PHE A 386 4.83 -5.02 18.93
N PHE A 387 4.75 -3.68 18.97
CA PHE A 387 5.23 -2.82 17.89
C PHE A 387 6.75 -2.89 17.77
N ASP A 388 7.50 -2.87 18.89
CA ASP A 388 8.96 -2.96 18.89
C ASP A 388 9.48 -4.32 18.39
N ALA A 389 8.75 -5.40 18.65
CA ALA A 389 9.14 -6.74 18.25
C ALA A 389 8.97 -6.94 16.74
N GLU A 390 10.06 -6.98 15.96
CA GLU A 390 9.99 -7.30 14.53
C GLU A 390 9.98 -8.82 14.26
N ALA A 391 10.68 -9.59 15.09
CA ALA A 391 10.79 -11.04 14.93
C ALA A 391 9.51 -11.79 15.32
N TYR A 392 9.17 -12.86 14.60
CA TYR A 392 7.89 -13.58 14.79
C TYR A 392 7.65 -14.01 16.24
N GLY A 393 8.62 -14.67 16.88
CA GLY A 393 8.46 -15.24 18.23
C GLY A 393 8.12 -14.19 19.30
N PRO A 394 8.97 -13.15 19.49
CA PRO A 394 8.68 -12.04 20.39
C PRO A 394 7.38 -11.30 20.05
N LYS A 395 7.09 -11.07 18.76
CA LYS A 395 5.85 -10.39 18.34
C LYS A 395 4.62 -11.20 18.71
N MET A 396 4.62 -12.51 18.46
CA MET A 396 3.52 -13.41 18.84
C MET A 396 3.37 -13.52 20.36
N THR A 397 4.48 -13.54 21.10
CA THR A 397 4.45 -13.57 22.57
C THR A 397 3.80 -12.29 23.13
N ALA A 398 4.19 -11.12 22.62
CA ALA A 398 3.56 -9.85 23.00
C ALA A 398 2.07 -9.83 22.61
N ALA A 399 1.73 -10.34 21.42
CA ALA A 399 0.36 -10.36 20.92
C ALA A 399 -0.61 -11.21 21.79
N LEU A 400 -0.10 -12.26 22.44
CA LEU A 400 -0.90 -13.17 23.27
C LEU A 400 -0.84 -12.82 24.77
N ALA A 401 -0.17 -11.74 25.15
CA ALA A 401 0.15 -11.44 26.56
C ALA A 401 -1.02 -10.83 27.36
N PHE A 402 -2.08 -10.36 26.71
CA PHE A 402 -3.20 -9.73 27.40
C PHE A 402 -3.99 -10.75 28.26
N PRO A 403 -4.35 -10.40 29.51
CA PRO A 403 -5.06 -11.31 30.40
C PRO A 403 -6.53 -11.45 30.00
N HIS A 404 -7.12 -12.60 30.28
CA HIS A 404 -8.55 -12.82 30.09
C HIS A 404 -9.39 -12.05 31.12
N SER A 405 -10.29 -11.21 30.63
CA SER A 405 -11.04 -10.25 31.46
C SER A 405 -12.56 -10.28 31.20
N ALA A 406 -13.01 -10.81 30.05
CA ALA A 406 -14.43 -10.97 29.72
C ALA A 406 -14.66 -12.13 28.74
N ALA A 407 -15.91 -12.58 28.61
CA ALA A 407 -16.26 -13.58 27.60
C ALA A 407 -15.99 -13.03 26.17
N PRO A 408 -15.45 -13.85 25.25
CA PRO A 408 -15.26 -13.45 23.85
C PRO A 408 -16.57 -12.95 23.20
N GLY A 409 -16.45 -11.97 22.32
CA GLY A 409 -17.56 -11.36 21.59
C GLY A 409 -18.40 -10.36 22.38
N THR A 410 -18.11 -10.14 23.68
CA THR A 410 -18.99 -9.32 24.55
C THR A 410 -18.50 -7.89 24.79
N LYS A 411 -17.20 -7.63 24.63
CA LYS A 411 -16.59 -6.32 24.94
C LYS A 411 -15.58 -5.93 23.88
N TRP A 412 -15.78 -4.77 23.28
CA TRP A 412 -14.82 -4.16 22.37
C TRP A 412 -13.63 -3.56 23.12
N VAL A 413 -12.40 -3.94 22.73
CA VAL A 413 -11.12 -3.38 23.15
C VAL A 413 -10.16 -3.41 21.97
N TYR A 414 -9.65 -2.25 21.57
CA TYR A 414 -8.84 -2.11 20.37
C TYR A 414 -7.38 -2.55 20.59
N HIS A 415 -6.93 -3.55 19.82
CA HIS A 415 -5.52 -3.97 19.76
C HIS A 415 -5.07 -4.28 18.33
N SER A 416 -3.94 -3.71 17.90
CA SER A 416 -3.32 -4.13 16.64
C SER A 416 -2.80 -5.57 16.68
N SER A 417 -2.46 -6.09 17.86
CA SER A 417 -2.02 -7.48 18.05
C SER A 417 -3.10 -8.52 17.72
N ASP A 418 -4.36 -8.24 18.02
CA ASP A 418 -5.48 -9.14 17.72
C ASP A 418 -5.56 -9.40 16.22
N THR A 419 -5.36 -8.37 15.40
CA THR A 419 -5.35 -8.52 13.94
C THR A 419 -4.16 -9.37 13.44
N PHE A 420 -3.00 -9.30 14.10
CA PHE A 420 -1.85 -10.15 13.77
C PHE A 420 -2.13 -11.62 14.09
N VAL A 421 -2.73 -11.90 15.25
CA VAL A 421 -3.16 -13.25 15.65
C VAL A 421 -4.19 -13.79 14.66
N LEU A 422 -5.18 -12.98 14.28
CA LEU A 422 -6.18 -13.33 13.27
C LEU A 422 -5.54 -13.66 11.91
N ALA A 423 -4.64 -12.81 11.43
CA ALA A 423 -3.93 -13.05 10.16
C ALA A 423 -3.15 -14.36 10.18
N ARG A 424 -2.50 -14.68 11.31
CA ARG A 424 -1.79 -15.95 11.49
C ARG A 424 -2.74 -17.16 11.51
N ALA A 425 -3.87 -17.05 12.21
CA ALA A 425 -4.86 -18.11 12.28
C ALA A 425 -5.49 -18.39 10.90
N MET A 426 -5.88 -17.33 10.17
CA MET A 426 -6.41 -17.44 8.81
C MET A 426 -5.39 -17.99 7.82
N GLN A 427 -4.10 -17.64 7.96
CA GLN A 427 -3.02 -18.21 7.17
C GLN A 427 -2.93 -19.74 7.36
N ASN A 428 -3.00 -20.22 8.60
CA ASN A 428 -2.94 -21.66 8.87
C ASN A 428 -4.23 -22.38 8.43
N TYR A 429 -5.39 -21.73 8.56
CA TYR A 429 -6.65 -22.19 7.97
C TYR A 429 -6.51 -22.38 6.46
N LEU A 430 -6.02 -21.36 5.75
CA LEU A 430 -5.82 -21.41 4.31
C LEU A 430 -4.85 -22.53 3.91
N VAL A 431 -3.76 -22.72 4.65
CA VAL A 431 -2.81 -23.83 4.39
C VAL A 431 -3.50 -25.19 4.48
N SER A 432 -4.44 -25.40 5.41
CA SER A 432 -5.19 -26.65 5.48
C SER A 432 -6.14 -26.89 4.29
N LYS A 433 -6.54 -25.81 3.60
CA LYS A 433 -7.46 -25.86 2.45
C LYS A 433 -6.74 -25.90 1.11
N ALA A 434 -5.66 -25.14 0.97
CA ALA A 434 -4.97 -24.88 -0.29
C ALA A 434 -3.52 -25.41 -0.33
N GLY A 435 -3.02 -26.00 0.78
CA GLY A 435 -1.71 -26.65 0.87
C GLY A 435 -0.61 -25.76 1.43
N ALA A 436 0.51 -26.39 1.81
CA ALA A 436 1.61 -25.79 2.58
C ALA A 436 2.35 -24.62 1.91
N GLY A 437 2.24 -24.46 0.58
CA GLY A 437 2.85 -23.34 -0.15
C GLY A 437 1.99 -22.06 -0.17
N SER A 438 0.78 -22.13 0.37
CA SER A 438 -0.17 -21.01 0.35
C SER A 438 0.32 -19.87 1.24
N ASP A 439 0.26 -18.65 0.72
CA ASP A 439 0.49 -17.43 1.47
C ASP A 439 -0.75 -16.56 1.37
N ILE A 440 -1.28 -16.14 2.50
CA ILE A 440 -2.59 -15.51 2.58
C ILE A 440 -2.62 -14.13 1.92
N TYR A 441 -1.50 -13.42 1.95
CA TYR A 441 -1.40 -12.14 1.26
C TYR A 441 -1.31 -12.33 -0.25
N ARG A 442 -0.50 -13.29 -0.72
CA ARG A 442 -0.48 -13.67 -2.16
C ARG A 442 -1.83 -14.18 -2.63
N TRP A 443 -2.54 -14.91 -1.77
CA TRP A 443 -3.88 -15.41 -2.07
C TRP A 443 -4.87 -14.26 -2.25
N ILE A 444 -4.92 -13.28 -1.35
CA ILE A 444 -5.84 -12.14 -1.53
C ILE A 444 -5.42 -11.21 -2.66
N ARG A 445 -4.10 -11.06 -2.88
CA ARG A 445 -3.53 -10.37 -4.03
C ARG A 445 -4.10 -10.93 -5.34
N ASP A 446 -4.05 -12.25 -5.51
CA ASP A 446 -4.48 -12.90 -6.76
C ASP A 446 -6.00 -12.97 -6.91
N GLN A 447 -6.72 -13.08 -5.79
CA GLN A 447 -8.18 -13.26 -5.78
C GLN A 447 -8.97 -11.95 -5.88
N VAL A 448 -8.40 -10.85 -5.36
CA VAL A 448 -9.08 -9.57 -5.16
C VAL A 448 -8.25 -8.39 -5.67
N LEU A 449 -7.02 -8.17 -5.17
CA LEU A 449 -6.30 -6.91 -5.41
C LEU A 449 -5.89 -6.73 -6.89
N VAL A 450 -5.37 -7.78 -7.52
CA VAL A 450 -5.01 -7.78 -8.95
C VAL A 450 -6.26 -7.67 -9.83
N PRO A 451 -7.33 -8.47 -9.62
CA PRO A 451 -8.59 -8.29 -10.35
C PRO A 451 -9.23 -6.90 -10.18
N LEU A 452 -9.01 -6.23 -9.05
CA LEU A 452 -9.49 -4.86 -8.82
C LEU A 452 -8.59 -3.80 -9.50
N HIS A 453 -7.53 -4.24 -10.17
CA HIS A 453 -6.55 -3.38 -10.83
C HIS A 453 -5.87 -2.38 -9.88
N LEU A 454 -5.58 -2.81 -8.64
CA LEU A 454 -4.79 -1.98 -7.73
C LEU A 454 -3.32 -1.89 -8.18
N SER A 455 -2.64 -0.83 -7.77
CA SER A 455 -1.25 -0.56 -8.06
C SER A 455 -0.34 -1.64 -7.47
N PRO A 456 0.87 -1.86 -8.03
CA PRO A 456 1.80 -2.83 -7.46
C PRO A 456 2.26 -2.54 -6.04
N ASP A 457 2.14 -1.30 -5.56
CA ASP A 457 2.59 -0.93 -4.22
C ASP A 457 1.78 -1.65 -3.13
N VAL A 458 0.47 -1.80 -3.34
CA VAL A 458 -0.40 -2.57 -2.44
C VAL A 458 -0.25 -4.08 -2.62
N LEU A 459 0.41 -4.58 -3.67
CA LEU A 459 0.57 -6.04 -3.88
C LEU A 459 1.68 -6.65 -2.99
N THR A 460 2.30 -5.82 -2.15
CA THR A 460 3.27 -6.20 -1.12
C THR A 460 2.80 -5.76 0.27
N THR A 461 3.36 -6.36 1.31
CA THR A 461 3.06 -6.04 2.71
C THR A 461 4.32 -6.18 3.54
N GLU A 462 4.43 -5.39 4.62
CA GLU A 462 5.39 -5.67 5.68
C GLU A 462 5.13 -7.04 6.32
N ARG A 463 6.22 -7.65 6.78
CA ARG A 463 6.27 -8.99 7.35
C ARG A 463 7.23 -9.01 8.53
N THR A 464 7.03 -9.97 9.42
CA THR A 464 7.99 -10.24 10.49
C THR A 464 9.39 -10.50 9.93
N ASP A 465 10.40 -10.27 10.76
CA ASP A 465 11.81 -10.58 10.47
C ASP A 465 12.40 -9.79 9.28
N ASN A 466 11.69 -8.76 8.79
CA ASN A 466 11.99 -8.03 7.55
C ASN A 466 12.32 -8.97 6.39
N SER A 467 11.50 -10.01 6.20
CA SER A 467 11.79 -11.11 5.30
C SER A 467 10.60 -11.44 4.39
N ALA A 468 10.88 -11.78 3.13
CA ALA A 468 9.86 -12.25 2.19
C ALA A 468 9.17 -13.54 2.67
N GLY A 469 9.83 -14.34 3.52
CA GLY A 469 9.26 -15.53 4.16
C GLY A 469 8.62 -15.28 5.52
N GLY A 470 8.69 -14.05 6.04
CA GLY A 470 8.09 -13.67 7.32
C GLY A 470 6.55 -13.70 7.26
N GLN A 471 5.93 -13.64 8.43
CA GLN A 471 4.46 -13.62 8.53
C GLN A 471 3.94 -12.21 8.25
N PRO A 472 2.88 -12.05 7.43
CA PRO A 472 2.32 -10.74 7.14
C PRO A 472 1.64 -10.17 8.40
N LEU A 473 1.77 -8.86 8.62
CA LEU A 473 1.42 -8.23 9.90
C LEU A 473 -0.10 -8.10 10.14
N GLY A 474 -0.90 -8.07 9.08
CA GLY A 474 -2.37 -8.05 9.19
C GLY A 474 -2.94 -6.65 9.44
N GLY A 475 -2.60 -6.06 10.59
CA GLY A 475 -3.20 -4.83 11.09
C GLY A 475 -2.54 -3.53 10.65
N TYR A 476 -1.40 -3.61 9.98
CA TYR A 476 -0.64 -2.52 9.36
C TYR A 476 0.35 -3.09 8.32
N GLY A 477 1.07 -2.24 7.60
CA GLY A 477 2.14 -2.65 6.70
C GLY A 477 1.78 -2.67 5.21
N LEU A 478 0.68 -2.04 4.81
CA LEU A 478 0.32 -1.88 3.39
C LEU A 478 0.66 -0.47 2.89
N PHE A 479 0.69 -0.33 1.57
CA PHE A 479 1.06 0.90 0.87
C PHE A 479 0.08 1.16 -0.26
N TYR A 480 -0.39 2.39 -0.39
CA TYR A 480 -1.43 2.76 -1.33
C TYR A 480 -1.04 3.98 -2.16
N THR A 481 -1.75 4.14 -3.26
CA THR A 481 -1.93 5.42 -3.95
C THR A 481 -3.34 5.96 -3.72
N GLN A 482 -3.60 7.21 -4.13
CA GLN A 482 -4.97 7.75 -4.14
C GLN A 482 -5.94 6.89 -4.98
N ASP A 483 -5.46 6.31 -6.08
CA ASP A 483 -6.27 5.46 -6.96
C ASP A 483 -6.66 4.16 -6.27
N ASP A 484 -5.73 3.57 -5.49
CA ASP A 484 -6.00 2.34 -4.74
C ASP A 484 -7.11 2.53 -3.71
N ILE A 485 -7.05 3.63 -2.96
CA ILE A 485 -8.09 3.98 -1.98
C ILE A 485 -9.44 4.22 -2.64
N ALA A 486 -9.46 4.94 -3.77
CA ALA A 486 -10.69 5.17 -4.50
C ALA A 486 -11.31 3.87 -5.04
N LYS A 487 -10.49 2.94 -5.55
CA LYS A 487 -10.93 1.63 -6.06
C LYS A 487 -11.46 0.73 -4.94
N VAL A 488 -10.73 0.59 -3.85
CA VAL A 488 -11.13 -0.33 -2.79
C VAL A 488 -12.32 0.17 -1.98
N SER A 489 -12.40 1.47 -1.70
CA SER A 489 -13.58 2.01 -1.03
C SER A 489 -14.83 1.88 -1.91
N ARG A 490 -14.70 2.03 -3.23
CA ARG A 490 -15.80 1.73 -4.17
C ARG A 490 -16.17 0.24 -4.13
N PHE A 491 -15.18 -0.65 -4.16
CA PHE A 491 -15.39 -2.10 -4.07
C PHE A 491 -16.17 -2.52 -2.82
N LEU A 492 -15.81 -1.97 -1.66
CA LEU A 492 -16.50 -2.24 -0.39
C LEU A 492 -17.89 -1.58 -0.32
N ASN A 493 -18.02 -0.36 -0.84
CA ASN A 493 -19.22 0.46 -0.69
C ASN A 493 -20.22 0.29 -1.83
N ALA A 494 -19.89 0.80 -3.02
CA ALA A 494 -20.83 0.88 -4.14
C ALA A 494 -20.96 -0.43 -4.91
N ASP A 495 -19.89 -1.23 -4.99
CA ASP A 495 -19.89 -2.47 -5.77
C ASP A 495 -20.26 -3.71 -4.93
N GLY A 496 -20.48 -3.56 -3.61
CA GLY A 496 -20.95 -4.63 -2.72
C GLY A 496 -20.04 -5.86 -2.68
N GLY A 497 -18.73 -5.66 -2.79
CA GLY A 497 -17.74 -6.73 -2.77
C GLY A 497 -17.70 -7.55 -4.07
N LYS A 498 -18.22 -7.02 -5.18
CA LYS A 498 -18.18 -7.65 -6.50
C LYS A 498 -17.07 -7.05 -7.38
N ILE A 499 -16.47 -7.90 -8.21
CA ILE A 499 -15.56 -7.50 -9.30
C ILE A 499 -16.11 -8.12 -10.58
N ASP A 500 -16.40 -7.32 -11.59
CA ASP A 500 -16.99 -7.75 -12.87
C ASP A 500 -18.24 -8.63 -12.69
N GLY A 501 -19.10 -8.26 -11.75
CA GLY A 501 -20.32 -9.01 -11.40
C GLY A 501 -20.09 -10.28 -10.57
N VAL A 502 -18.84 -10.69 -10.33
CA VAL A 502 -18.52 -11.86 -9.50
C VAL A 502 -18.39 -11.46 -8.04
N GLN A 503 -19.18 -12.08 -7.17
CA GLN A 503 -19.09 -11.88 -5.71
C GLN A 503 -17.73 -12.37 -5.18
N LYS A 504 -16.94 -11.44 -4.65
CA LYS A 504 -15.62 -11.74 -4.09
C LYS A 504 -15.66 -11.88 -2.58
N LEU A 505 -16.36 -10.98 -1.89
CA LEU A 505 -16.50 -11.01 -0.43
C LEU A 505 -17.84 -11.63 -0.03
N ASP A 506 -17.92 -12.22 1.16
CA ASP A 506 -19.20 -12.69 1.69
C ASP A 506 -20.17 -11.50 1.79
N PRO A 507 -21.33 -11.55 1.10
CA PRO A 507 -22.22 -10.39 1.01
C PRO A 507 -22.89 -10.06 2.33
N THR A 508 -23.10 -11.04 3.22
CA THR A 508 -23.75 -10.82 4.52
C THR A 508 -22.78 -10.11 5.45
N MET A 509 -21.56 -10.61 5.58
CA MET A 509 -20.52 -9.98 6.41
C MET A 509 -20.23 -8.55 5.95
N LEU A 510 -20.11 -8.34 4.63
CA LEU A 510 -19.88 -7.00 4.09
C LEU A 510 -21.05 -6.07 4.38
N ALA A 511 -22.30 -6.51 4.18
CA ALA A 511 -23.48 -5.70 4.46
C ALA A 511 -23.58 -5.31 5.95
N ASP A 512 -23.25 -6.23 6.86
CA ASP A 512 -23.23 -5.96 8.29
C ASP A 512 -22.13 -4.94 8.65
N ALA A 513 -20.89 -5.16 8.19
CA ALA A 513 -19.77 -4.25 8.43
C ALA A 513 -20.00 -2.85 7.83
N MET A 514 -20.66 -2.78 6.67
CA MET A 514 -21.07 -1.53 6.02
C MET A 514 -22.36 -0.93 6.60
N GLN A 515 -22.87 -1.46 7.71
CA GLN A 515 -24.04 -0.95 8.45
C GLN A 515 -25.35 -0.93 7.66
N GLN A 516 -25.42 -1.74 6.60
CA GLN A 516 -26.59 -1.91 5.74
C GLN A 516 -27.63 -2.84 6.38
N ASN A 517 -27.22 -3.69 7.32
CA ASN A 517 -28.12 -4.52 8.11
C ASN A 517 -28.45 -3.86 9.46
N PRO A 518 -29.65 -3.30 9.66
CA PRO A 518 -30.02 -2.67 10.94
C PRO A 518 -30.16 -3.69 12.09
N ALA A 519 -30.31 -4.98 11.81
CA ALA A 519 -30.40 -6.02 12.83
C ALA A 519 -29.02 -6.47 13.35
N ASN A 520 -27.93 -6.17 12.62
CA ASN A 520 -26.57 -6.46 13.02
C ASN A 520 -25.65 -5.28 12.69
N ARG A 521 -25.44 -4.41 13.68
CA ARG A 521 -24.57 -3.23 13.56
C ARG A 521 -23.18 -3.44 14.13
N GLY A 522 -22.88 -4.62 14.66
CA GLY A 522 -21.63 -4.88 15.35
C GLY A 522 -21.63 -4.40 16.80
N LEU A 523 -20.43 -4.23 17.36
CA LEU A 523 -20.24 -3.85 18.75
C LEU A 523 -20.13 -2.34 18.90
N THR A 524 -20.78 -1.80 19.92
CA THR A 524 -20.58 -0.41 20.31
C THR A 524 -19.25 -0.26 21.05
N THR A 525 -18.41 0.66 20.57
CA THR A 525 -17.11 0.93 21.17
C THR A 525 -17.27 1.60 22.54
N THR A 526 -16.23 1.53 23.37
CA THR A 526 -16.12 2.46 24.50
C THR A 526 -16.12 3.90 23.96
N ALA A 527 -16.64 4.86 24.73
CA ALA A 527 -16.68 6.25 24.31
C ALA A 527 -15.26 6.86 24.24
N ASP A 528 -15.00 7.66 23.21
CA ASP A 528 -13.75 8.41 23.06
C ASP A 528 -13.66 9.58 24.06
N ALA A 529 -12.57 10.34 24.02
CA ALA A 529 -12.36 11.50 24.90
C ALA A 529 -13.41 12.61 24.74
N THR A 530 -14.17 12.60 23.63
CA THR A 530 -15.29 13.54 23.38
C THR A 530 -16.65 12.99 23.82
N GLY A 531 -16.67 11.77 24.38
CA GLY A 531 -17.88 11.06 24.79
C GLY A 531 -18.62 10.39 23.64
N LYS A 532 -18.05 10.32 22.43
CA LYS A 532 -18.67 9.67 21.27
C LYS A 532 -18.40 8.18 21.26
N THR A 533 -19.42 7.42 20.88
CA THR A 533 -19.31 5.98 20.62
C THR A 533 -19.42 5.72 19.11
N TYR A 534 -18.82 4.62 18.68
CA TYR A 534 -18.87 4.13 17.31
C TYR A 534 -19.44 2.72 17.31
N GLN A 535 -19.81 2.23 16.13
CA GLN A 535 -19.95 0.79 15.92
C GLN A 535 -18.65 0.24 15.34
N TYR A 536 -18.34 -1.02 15.63
CA TYR A 536 -17.17 -1.71 15.10
C TYR A 536 -17.52 -3.13 14.68
N GLN A 537 -17.12 -3.50 13.46
CA GLN A 537 -17.35 -4.83 12.92
C GLN A 537 -16.38 -5.16 11.78
N ASP A 538 -15.78 -6.36 11.81
CA ASP A 538 -14.95 -6.91 10.74
C ASP A 538 -13.81 -5.97 10.28
N GLY A 539 -13.20 -5.25 11.23
CA GLY A 539 -12.15 -4.29 10.95
C GLY A 539 -12.63 -2.90 10.53
N LEU A 540 -13.93 -2.64 10.43
CA LEU A 540 -14.52 -1.34 10.08
C LEU A 540 -15.12 -0.64 11.30
N TRP A 541 -14.88 0.67 11.37
CA TRP A 541 -15.62 1.56 12.26
C TRP A 541 -16.87 2.05 11.54
N ALA A 542 -17.89 2.48 12.30
CA ALA A 542 -18.97 3.28 11.75
C ALA A 542 -19.43 4.35 12.73
N ARG A 543 -19.61 5.56 12.20
CA ARG A 543 -20.12 6.70 12.95
C ARG A 543 -21.56 6.99 12.53
N GLN A 544 -22.42 7.21 13.52
CA GLN A 544 -23.76 7.73 13.28
C GLN A 544 -23.71 9.26 13.14
N PHE A 545 -24.37 9.78 12.11
CA PHE A 545 -24.63 11.20 11.88
C PHE A 545 -26.12 11.47 11.99
N THR A 546 -26.48 12.59 12.60
CA THR A 546 -27.85 13.04 12.78
C THR A 546 -28.00 14.52 12.42
N SER A 547 -29.22 15.05 12.48
CA SER A 547 -29.50 16.47 12.28
C SER A 547 -28.78 17.38 13.29
N VAL A 548 -28.35 16.84 14.45
CA VAL A 548 -27.52 17.55 15.44
C VAL A 548 -26.11 17.77 14.92
N ASP A 549 -25.55 16.81 14.19
CA ASP A 549 -24.22 16.95 13.56
C ASP A 549 -24.27 17.93 12.37
N ASN A 550 -25.28 17.78 11.52
CA ASN A 550 -25.54 18.68 10.40
C ASN A 550 -26.98 18.51 9.89
N PRO A 551 -27.71 19.60 9.58
CA PRO A 551 -29.11 19.54 9.11
C PRO A 551 -29.31 18.78 7.78
N VAL A 552 -28.25 18.50 7.01
CA VAL A 552 -28.34 17.64 5.82
C VAL A 552 -28.75 16.20 6.16
N PHE A 553 -28.44 15.73 7.38
CA PHE A 553 -28.80 14.39 7.85
C PHE A 553 -30.20 14.41 8.48
N THR A 554 -31.23 14.38 7.62
CA THR A 554 -32.65 14.44 8.04
C THR A 554 -33.12 13.20 8.80
N SER A 555 -32.36 12.12 8.75
CA SER A 555 -32.53 10.89 9.54
C SER A 555 -31.16 10.38 9.97
N PRO A 556 -31.06 9.52 11.00
CA PRO A 556 -29.79 8.94 11.38
C PRO A 556 -29.14 8.17 10.23
N VAL A 557 -27.88 8.48 9.93
CA VAL A 557 -27.07 7.85 8.89
C VAL A 557 -25.84 7.23 9.51
N TYR A 558 -25.56 5.96 9.22
CA TYR A 558 -24.29 5.34 9.58
C TYR A 558 -23.31 5.48 8.43
N VAL A 559 -22.13 6.00 8.71
CA VAL A 559 -21.02 6.11 7.76
C VAL A 559 -19.90 5.19 8.23
N PRO A 560 -19.74 4.01 7.60
CA PRO A 560 -18.57 3.16 7.78
C PRO A 560 -17.30 3.89 7.37
N PHE A 561 -16.21 3.66 8.10
CA PHE A 561 -14.92 4.24 7.79
C PHE A 561 -13.75 3.38 8.25
N MET A 562 -12.64 3.53 7.54
CA MET A 562 -11.34 3.03 7.95
C MET A 562 -10.57 4.18 8.60
N SER A 563 -9.84 3.89 9.69
CA SER A 563 -9.02 4.86 10.42
C SER A 563 -7.59 4.35 10.56
N GLY A 564 -6.61 5.24 10.42
CA GLY A 564 -5.18 4.94 10.55
C GLY A 564 -4.48 5.91 11.48
N PHE A 565 -3.41 5.43 12.13
CA PHE A 565 -2.59 6.21 13.06
C PHE A 565 -2.04 7.48 12.38
N GLY A 566 -1.94 8.57 13.14
CA GLY A 566 -1.40 9.84 12.65
C GLY A 566 -2.37 10.74 11.89
N GLY A 567 -3.65 10.35 11.74
CA GLY A 567 -4.66 11.16 11.04
C GLY A 567 -4.96 10.65 9.63
N ILE A 568 -5.44 9.42 9.51
CA ILE A 568 -5.85 8.85 8.21
C ILE A 568 -7.31 8.41 8.31
N THR A 569 -8.12 8.74 7.31
CA THR A 569 -9.51 8.28 7.25
C THR A 569 -9.94 8.03 5.82
N ALA A 570 -10.71 6.96 5.61
CA ALA A 570 -11.51 6.74 4.41
C ALA A 570 -12.95 6.43 4.83
N ALA A 571 -13.84 7.41 4.69
CA ALA A 571 -15.24 7.35 5.07
C ALA A 571 -16.13 7.05 3.85
N MET A 572 -16.92 5.99 3.94
CA MET A 572 -17.75 5.45 2.87
C MET A 572 -19.22 5.74 3.17
N LEU A 573 -19.80 6.68 2.43
CA LEU A 573 -21.16 7.16 2.64
C LEU A 573 -22.18 6.26 1.92
N PRO A 574 -23.40 6.12 2.46
CA PRO A 574 -24.42 5.23 1.89
C PRO A 574 -24.95 5.67 0.52
N ASN A 575 -24.68 6.91 0.09
CA ASN A 575 -25.01 7.38 -1.26
C ASN A 575 -23.99 6.91 -2.32
N GLY A 576 -22.97 6.15 -1.93
CA GLY A 576 -21.89 5.64 -2.79
C GLY A 576 -20.66 6.55 -2.85
N ALA A 577 -20.68 7.72 -2.22
CA ALA A 577 -19.51 8.57 -2.12
C ALA A 577 -18.49 8.00 -1.11
N THR A 578 -17.20 8.19 -1.38
CA THR A 578 -16.15 7.99 -0.39
C THR A 578 -15.35 9.27 -0.24
N TYR A 579 -15.22 9.80 0.97
CA TYR A 579 -14.24 10.85 1.29
C TYR A 579 -13.03 10.21 1.98
N TYR A 580 -11.83 10.56 1.55
CA TYR A 580 -10.60 10.09 2.19
C TYR A 580 -9.59 11.22 2.37
N TYR A 581 -8.73 11.07 3.37
CA TYR A 581 -7.52 11.86 3.53
C TYR A 581 -6.43 11.08 4.28
N PHE A 582 -5.19 11.52 4.06
CA PHE A 582 -4.00 11.05 4.76
C PHE A 582 -3.26 12.27 5.27
N SER A 583 -2.97 12.30 6.56
CA SER A 583 -2.11 13.28 7.22
C SER A 583 -1.20 12.61 8.26
N ASP A 584 -0.39 13.44 8.92
CA ASP A 584 0.66 13.02 9.85
C ASP A 584 0.70 13.86 11.14
N ASN A 585 -0.46 14.30 11.62
CA ASN A 585 -0.58 15.22 12.75
C ASN A 585 -1.67 14.88 13.76
N ASP A 586 -2.17 13.64 13.75
CA ASP A 586 -3.13 13.12 14.74
C ASP A 586 -4.51 13.83 14.72
N GLU A 587 -4.90 14.38 13.57
CA GLU A 587 -6.21 15.04 13.42
C GLU A 587 -7.20 14.15 12.65
N PHE A 588 -8.36 13.91 13.29
CA PHE A 588 -9.41 13.00 12.80
C PHE A 588 -10.68 13.71 12.30
N GLY A 589 -10.58 14.99 11.92
CA GLY A 589 -11.72 15.82 11.57
C GLY A 589 -12.24 15.62 10.15
N TRP A 590 -13.42 15.02 10.00
CA TRP A 590 -14.05 14.82 8.66
C TRP A 590 -15.57 15.03 8.59
N SER A 591 -16.21 15.49 9.68
CA SER A 591 -17.68 15.68 9.72
C SER A 591 -18.19 16.66 8.63
N ALA A 592 -17.44 17.75 8.38
CA ALA A 592 -17.81 18.73 7.36
C ALA A 592 -17.75 18.13 5.94
N ALA A 593 -16.69 17.37 5.65
CA ALA A 593 -16.53 16.65 4.39
C ALA A 593 -17.64 15.61 4.19
N ALA A 594 -17.98 14.83 5.21
CA ALA A 594 -19.11 13.89 5.14
C ALA A 594 -20.44 14.60 4.85
N ALA A 595 -20.72 15.73 5.51
CA ALA A 595 -21.92 16.50 5.23
C ALA A 595 -21.99 16.98 3.77
N GLN A 596 -20.88 17.42 3.18
CA GLN A 596 -20.85 17.83 1.76
C GLN A 596 -20.94 16.65 0.81
N ALA A 597 -20.23 15.55 1.08
CA ALA A 597 -20.31 14.33 0.28
C ALA A 597 -21.71 13.71 0.32
N TYR A 598 -22.43 13.81 1.43
CA TYR A 598 -23.79 13.29 1.58
C TYR A 598 -24.83 14.04 0.73
N LYS A 599 -24.53 15.29 0.32
CA LYS A 599 -25.39 16.06 -0.61
C LYS A 599 -25.37 15.50 -2.03
N LEU A 600 -24.38 14.68 -2.38
CA LEU A 600 -24.34 14.04 -3.69
C LEU A 600 -25.53 13.08 -3.82
N PRO A 601 -26.15 12.97 -5.02
CA PRO A 601 -27.23 12.02 -5.25
C PRO A 601 -26.82 10.58 -4.89
N ALA A 602 -27.77 9.72 -4.54
CA ALA A 602 -27.46 8.30 -4.43
C ALA A 602 -27.02 7.76 -5.80
N THR A 603 -25.85 7.14 -5.87
CA THR A 603 -25.51 6.34 -7.05
C THR A 603 -26.51 5.18 -7.11
N GLY A 604 -27.28 5.08 -8.20
CA GLY A 604 -28.23 3.99 -8.36
C GLY A 604 -27.48 2.67 -8.39
N GLY A 605 -27.54 1.90 -7.30
CA GLY A 605 -27.11 0.51 -7.31
C GLY A 605 -28.06 -0.27 -8.21
N GLY A 606 -27.54 -0.83 -9.31
CA GLY A 606 -28.26 -1.82 -10.09
C GLY A 606 -28.70 -2.95 -9.16
N GLY A 607 -30.00 -3.19 -9.11
CA GLY A 607 -30.59 -4.36 -8.47
C GLY A 607 -30.14 -5.67 -9.11
#